data_AF-A0A3D9BAN0-F1
#
_entry.id   AF-A0A3D9BAN0-F1
#
_cell.length_a   1.000
_cell.length_b   1.000
_cell.length_c   1.000
_cell.angle_alpha   90.00
_cell.angle_beta   90.00
_cell.angle_gamma   90.00
#
_symmetry.space_group_name_H-M   'P 1'
#
loop_
_entity.id
_entity.type
_entity.pdbx_description
1 polymer ?
#
loop_
_entity_poly.entity_id
_entity_poly.type
_entity_poly.pdbx_seq_one_letter_code
_entity_poly.pdbx_strand_id
1 'polypeptide(L)'
;MKIISFIIYSFLLLFLSYVFANKALDISAFQSNIFKTGLYSVSITKILSYFVLLVESIGIILLIVNKKAGLLYTLIMLIIFTIYISFLNFTSRYEVCGCGGVLNGLSYMAHFIINICLIILSFISLIYYNKFSNEKY
;
A
#
# COMPACT_ATOMS: atom_id res chain seq x y z
N MET A 1 -4.11 25.36 -0.13
CA MET A 1 -3.84 24.25 0.82
C MET A 1 -4.94 23.18 0.86
N LYS A 2 -6.24 23.51 1.00
CA LYS A 2 -7.34 22.51 0.93
C LYS A 2 -7.34 21.68 -0.37
N ILE A 3 -7.14 22.34 -1.51
CA ILE A 3 -7.05 21.68 -2.84
C ILE A 3 -5.92 20.66 -2.89
N ILE A 4 -4.74 20.98 -2.34
CA ILE A 4 -3.58 20.07 -2.32
C ILE A 4 -3.91 18.81 -1.51
N SER A 5 -4.48 18.95 -0.30
CA SER A 5 -4.89 17.78 0.51
C SER A 5 -5.98 16.96 -0.19
N PHE A 6 -6.88 17.59 -0.93
CA PHE A 6 -7.90 16.88 -1.71
C PHE A 6 -7.30 16.08 -2.88
N ILE A 7 -6.38 16.69 -3.63
CA ILE A 7 -5.67 16.04 -4.74
C ILE A 7 -4.87 14.84 -4.22
N ILE A 8 -4.07 15.04 -3.16
CA ILE A 8 -3.25 13.96 -2.59
C ILE A 8 -4.13 12.81 -2.08
N TYR A 9 -5.20 13.13 -1.35
CA TYR A 9 -6.16 12.12 -0.90
C TYR A 9 -6.78 11.34 -2.06
N SER A 10 -7.23 12.03 -3.11
CA SER A 10 -7.86 11.39 -4.28
C SER A 10 -6.86 10.51 -5.02
N PHE A 11 -5.62 10.97 -5.16
CA PHE A 11 -4.52 10.18 -5.71
C PHE A 11 -4.25 8.92 -4.89
N LEU A 12 -4.14 9.02 -3.55
CA LEU A 12 -3.92 7.86 -2.69
C LEU A 12 -5.05 6.84 -2.78
N LEU A 13 -6.31 7.31 -2.79
CA LEU A 13 -7.47 6.44 -2.95
C LEU A 13 -7.44 5.69 -4.28
N LEU A 14 -7.14 6.40 -5.37
CA LEU A 14 -7.10 5.83 -6.72
C LEU A 14 -5.92 4.88 -6.88
N PHE A 15 -4.75 5.23 -6.36
CA PHE A 15 -3.56 4.39 -6.37
C PHE A 15 -3.77 3.09 -5.58
N LEU A 16 -4.31 3.16 -4.35
CA LEU A 16 -4.58 1.96 -3.55
C LEU A 16 -5.64 1.07 -4.20
N SER A 17 -6.70 1.68 -4.76
CA SER A 17 -7.73 0.93 -5.51
C SER A 17 -7.14 0.22 -6.72
N TYR A 18 -6.24 0.88 -7.44
CA TYR A 18 -5.51 0.29 -8.56
C TYR A 18 -4.64 -0.90 -8.11
N VAL A 19 -3.85 -0.75 -7.05
CA VAL A 19 -3.00 -1.82 -6.53
C VAL A 19 -3.83 -3.03 -6.06
N PHE A 20 -4.89 -2.77 -5.30
CA PHE A 20 -5.83 -3.81 -4.87
C PHE A 20 -6.46 -4.53 -6.06
N ALA A 21 -6.97 -3.80 -7.05
CA ALA A 21 -7.62 -4.38 -8.22
C ALA A 21 -6.66 -5.28 -9.01
N ASN A 22 -5.41 -4.86 -9.23
CA ASN A 22 -4.43 -5.69 -9.95
C ASN A 22 -4.13 -6.99 -9.19
N LYS A 23 -3.98 -6.94 -7.87
CA LYS A 23 -3.77 -8.15 -7.05
C LYS A 23 -5.00 -9.05 -7.01
N ALA A 24 -6.20 -8.49 -6.97
CA ALA A 24 -7.44 -9.25 -6.94
C ALA A 24 -7.73 -9.92 -8.29
N LEU A 25 -7.45 -9.23 -9.41
CA LEU A 25 -7.65 -9.76 -10.77
C LEU A 25 -6.66 -10.88 -11.11
N ASP A 26 -5.41 -10.81 -10.64
CA ASP A 26 -4.40 -11.86 -10.84
C ASP A 26 -3.83 -12.35 -9.49
N ILE A 27 -4.72 -12.96 -8.70
CA ILE A 27 -4.36 -13.54 -7.41
C ILE A 27 -3.31 -14.65 -7.52
N SER A 28 -3.30 -15.37 -8.65
CA SER A 28 -2.30 -16.40 -8.96
C SER A 28 -0.89 -15.82 -9.07
N ALA A 29 -0.71 -14.73 -9.81
CA ALA A 29 0.57 -14.04 -9.90
C ALA A 29 0.98 -13.49 -8.52
N PHE A 30 0.04 -12.88 -7.79
CA PHE A 30 0.32 -12.37 -6.44
C PHE A 30 0.81 -13.47 -5.48
N GLN A 31 0.13 -14.62 -5.46
CA GLN A 31 0.56 -15.79 -4.68
C GLN A 31 1.92 -16.32 -5.12
N SER A 32 2.17 -16.40 -6.43
CA SER A 32 3.47 -16.82 -6.96
C SER A 32 4.61 -15.94 -6.45
N ASN A 33 4.41 -14.61 -6.40
CA ASN A 33 5.42 -13.70 -5.89
C ASN A 33 5.71 -13.90 -4.41
N ILE A 34 4.66 -14.05 -3.59
CA ILE A 34 4.82 -14.33 -2.15
C ILE A 34 5.56 -15.66 -1.97
N PHE A 35 5.21 -16.68 -2.74
CA PHE A 35 5.84 -18.01 -2.63
C PHE A 35 7.34 -17.96 -2.99
N LYS A 36 7.71 -17.23 -4.05
CA LYS A 36 9.11 -17.11 -4.49
C LYS A 36 10.04 -16.45 -3.47
N THR A 37 9.52 -15.69 -2.50
CA THR A 37 10.34 -15.19 -1.37
C THR A 37 10.97 -16.31 -0.53
N GLY A 38 10.46 -17.54 -0.64
CA GLY A 38 10.94 -18.72 0.07
C GLY A 38 10.72 -18.66 1.59
N LEU A 39 9.84 -17.76 2.08
CA LEU A 39 9.54 -17.61 3.51
C LEU A 39 8.33 -18.43 3.96
N TYR A 40 7.45 -18.80 3.04
CA TYR A 40 6.13 -19.37 3.36
C TYR A 40 5.89 -20.65 2.57
N SER A 41 5.17 -21.59 3.19
CA SER A 41 4.63 -22.75 2.47
C SER A 41 3.48 -22.34 1.55
N VAL A 42 3.15 -23.17 0.56
CA VAL A 42 2.06 -22.92 -0.40
C VAL A 42 0.73 -22.59 0.30
N SER A 43 0.39 -23.32 1.37
CA SER A 43 -0.85 -23.09 2.12
C SER A 43 -0.85 -21.73 2.83
N ILE A 44 0.28 -21.36 3.44
CA ILE A 44 0.43 -20.07 4.14
C ILE A 44 0.40 -18.92 3.12
N THR A 45 1.04 -19.07 1.96
CA THR A 45 0.99 -18.10 0.87
C THR A 45 -0.43 -17.78 0.43
N LYS A 46 -1.29 -18.80 0.28
CA LYS A 46 -2.70 -18.59 -0.09
C LYS A 46 -3.43 -17.79 0.98
N ILE A 47 -3.31 -18.19 2.25
CA ILE A 47 -3.95 -17.49 3.38
C ILE A 47 -3.47 -16.04 3.45
N LEU A 48 -2.15 -15.81 3.37
CA LEU A 48 -1.56 -14.49 3.43
C LEU A 48 -2.00 -13.59 2.26
N SER A 49 -2.12 -14.15 1.05
CA SER A 49 -2.56 -13.37 -0.12
C SER A 49 -3.97 -12.80 0.04
N TYR A 50 -4.92 -13.61 0.54
CA TYR A 50 -6.28 -13.15 0.81
C TYR A 50 -6.33 -12.21 2.02
N PHE A 51 -5.51 -12.46 3.03
CA PHE A 51 -5.38 -11.55 4.17
C PHE A 51 -4.90 -10.16 3.74
N VAL A 52 -3.87 -10.07 2.88
CA VAL A 52 -3.40 -8.79 2.35
C VAL A 52 -4.49 -8.07 1.56
N LEU A 53 -5.23 -8.77 0.68
CA LEU A 53 -6.36 -8.17 -0.04
C LEU A 53 -7.44 -7.63 0.91
N LEU A 54 -7.77 -8.38 1.97
CA LEU A 54 -8.72 -7.94 2.98
C LEU A 54 -8.25 -6.66 3.68
N VAL A 55 -7.00 -6.64 4.13
CA VAL A 55 -6.39 -5.47 4.80
C VAL A 55 -6.34 -4.26 3.87
N GLU A 56 -6.04 -4.43 2.58
CA GLU A 56 -6.07 -3.35 1.59
C GLU A 56 -7.49 -2.82 1.35
N SER A 57 -8.48 -3.72 1.23
CA SER A 57 -9.88 -3.34 1.04
C SER A 57 -10.42 -2.52 2.21
N ILE A 58 -10.03 -2.87 3.45
CA ILE A 58 -10.36 -2.08 4.65
C ILE A 58 -9.77 -0.67 4.55
N GLY A 59 -8.53 -0.53 4.07
CA GLY A 59 -7.90 0.77 3.87
C GLY A 59 -8.66 1.66 2.88
N ILE A 60 -9.10 1.09 1.76
CA ILE A 60 -9.91 1.80 0.75
C ILE A 60 -11.25 2.23 1.33
N ILE A 61 -11.95 1.33 2.03
CA ILE A 61 -13.24 1.64 2.67
C ILE A 61 -13.07 2.74 3.72
N LEU A 62 -12.02 2.66 4.55
CA LEU A 62 -11.73 3.68 5.55
C LEU A 62 -11.44 5.04 4.92
N LEU A 63 -10.70 5.10 3.81
CA LEU A 63 -10.47 6.36 3.11
C LEU A 63 -11.79 7.02 2.67
N ILE A 64 -12.75 6.24 2.19
CA ILE A 64 -14.06 6.71 1.74
C ILE A 64 -14.95 7.14 2.92
N VAL A 65 -15.08 6.31 3.95
CA VAL A 65 -16.03 6.50 5.06
C VAL A 65 -15.48 7.49 6.10
N ASN A 66 -14.19 7.40 6.43
CA ASN A 66 -13.54 8.25 7.42
C ASN A 66 -12.13 8.62 6.95
N LYS A 67 -12.04 9.71 6.19
CA LYS A 67 -10.80 10.20 5.60
C LYS A 67 -9.62 10.27 6.58
N LYS A 68 -9.83 10.70 7.82
CA LYS A 68 -8.75 10.78 8.82
C LYS A 68 -8.23 9.39 9.20
N ALA A 69 -9.14 8.48 9.53
CA ALA A 69 -8.80 7.11 9.88
C ALA A 69 -8.16 6.38 8.69
N GLY A 70 -8.70 6.57 7.48
CA GLY A 70 -8.15 5.99 6.24
C GLY A 70 -6.75 6.50 5.89
N LEU A 71 -6.47 7.80 6.08
CA LEU A 71 -5.13 8.36 5.88
C LEU A 71 -4.13 7.81 6.89
N LEU A 72 -4.52 7.71 8.17
CA LEU A 72 -3.67 7.11 9.21
C LEU A 72 -3.41 5.62 8.93
N TYR A 73 -4.45 4.88 8.56
CA TYR A 73 -4.35 3.47 8.20
C TYR A 73 -3.42 3.26 6.99
N THR A 74 -3.62 4.05 5.93
CA THR A 74 -2.76 4.03 4.74
C THR A 74 -1.30 4.29 5.08
N LEU A 75 -1.03 5.27 5.95
CA LEU A 75 0.31 5.59 6.40
C LEU A 75 0.96 4.39 7.11
N ILE A 76 0.26 3.79 8.06
CA ILE A 76 0.74 2.61 8.81
C ILE A 76 0.99 1.43 7.86
N MET A 77 0.05 1.16 6.96
CA MET A 77 0.16 0.09 5.96
C MET A 77 1.38 0.25 5.07
N LEU A 78 1.63 1.46 4.56
CA LEU A 78 2.81 1.74 3.74
C LEU A 78 4.12 1.58 4.51
N ILE A 79 4.16 1.99 5.79
CA ILE A 79 5.33 1.79 6.65
C ILE A 79 5.60 0.30 6.87
N ILE A 80 4.59 -0.47 7.25
CA ILE A 80 4.71 -1.93 7.46
C ILE A 80 5.18 -2.61 6.17
N PHE A 81 4.58 -2.25 5.03
CA PHE A 81 4.94 -2.82 3.75
C PHE A 81 6.37 -2.46 3.32
N THR A 82 6.80 -1.23 3.61
CA THR A 82 8.18 -0.78 3.36
C THR A 82 9.18 -1.59 4.19
N ILE A 83 8.91 -1.77 5.49
CA ILE A 83 9.72 -2.61 6.37
C ILE A 83 9.81 -4.04 5.84
N TYR A 84 8.68 -4.60 5.40
CA TYR A 84 8.63 -5.95 4.85
C TYR A 84 9.49 -6.10 3.59
N ILE A 85 9.37 -5.21 2.60
CA ILE A 85 10.19 -5.31 1.39
C ILE A 85 11.68 -5.04 1.66
N SER A 86 12.00 -4.18 2.63
CA SER A 86 13.39 -3.95 3.07
C SER A 86 13.97 -5.17 3.76
N PHE A 87 13.19 -5.88 4.58
CA PHE A 87 13.58 -7.16 5.16
C PHE A 87 13.82 -8.22 4.09
N LEU A 88 12.95 -8.33 3.08
CA LEU A 88 13.16 -9.22 1.95
C LEU A 88 14.44 -8.90 1.20
N ASN A 89 14.71 -7.62 0.92
CA ASN A 89 15.94 -7.22 0.24
C ASN A 89 17.19 -7.52 1.08
N PHE A 90 17.15 -7.22 2.37
CA PHE A 90 18.25 -7.49 3.30
C PHE A 90 18.58 -8.99 3.40
N THR A 91 17.56 -9.85 3.28
CA THR A 91 17.73 -11.32 3.29
C THR A 91 17.96 -11.91 1.90
N SER A 92 18.15 -11.09 0.86
CA SER A 92 18.30 -11.49 -0.54
C SER A 92 17.13 -12.34 -1.07
N ARG A 93 15.94 -12.07 -0.55
CA ARG A 93 14.66 -12.71 -0.89
C ARG A 93 13.69 -11.76 -1.59
N TYR A 94 14.16 -10.56 -1.94
CA TYR A 94 13.35 -9.63 -2.73
C TYR A 94 13.27 -10.16 -4.15
N GLU A 95 12.12 -10.73 -4.44
CA GLU A 95 11.76 -11.15 -5.78
C GLU A 95 11.16 -9.98 -6.54
N VAL A 96 11.38 -9.96 -7.85
CA VAL A 96 10.75 -8.98 -8.74
C VAL A 96 9.23 -9.15 -8.60
N CYS A 97 8.58 -8.19 -7.95
CA CYS A 97 7.15 -8.23 -7.64
C CYS A 97 6.37 -8.34 -8.95
N GLY A 98 5.77 -9.50 -9.19
CA GLY A 98 4.83 -9.77 -10.27
C GLY A 98 3.42 -9.29 -9.96
N CYS A 99 3.24 -8.20 -9.21
CA CYS A 99 1.96 -7.85 -8.59
C CYS A 99 0.88 -7.35 -9.57
N GLY A 100 1.08 -7.56 -10.88
CA GLY A 100 0.22 -7.06 -11.95
C GLY A 100 0.32 -5.54 -12.13
N GLY A 101 0.08 -5.06 -13.36
CA GLY A 101 0.01 -3.62 -13.65
C GLY A 101 1.35 -2.88 -13.64
N VAL A 102 1.33 -1.59 -13.28
CA VAL A 102 2.48 -0.65 -13.35
C VAL A 102 3.58 -0.98 -12.33
N LEU A 103 3.27 -1.75 -11.28
CA LEU A 103 4.23 -2.17 -10.26
C LEU A 103 4.90 -3.51 -10.57
N ASN A 104 4.50 -4.16 -11.66
CA ASN A 104 5.10 -5.41 -12.10
C ASN A 104 6.55 -5.16 -12.54
N GLY A 105 7.49 -6.02 -12.14
CA GLY A 105 8.85 -5.92 -12.64
C GLY A 105 9.76 -4.96 -11.87
N LEU A 106 9.26 -4.29 -10.82
CA LEU A 106 10.04 -3.25 -10.14
C LEU A 106 11.22 -3.81 -9.34
N SER A 107 12.39 -3.17 -9.54
CA SER A 107 13.54 -3.37 -8.67
C SER A 107 13.21 -2.91 -7.24
N TYR A 108 13.89 -3.48 -6.25
CA TYR A 108 13.73 -3.09 -4.85
C TYR A 108 13.84 -1.58 -4.66
N MET A 109 14.86 -0.95 -5.25
CA MET A 109 15.09 0.48 -5.07
C MET A 109 13.94 1.32 -5.63
N ALA A 110 13.40 0.96 -6.80
CA ALA A 110 12.26 1.67 -7.38
C ALA A 110 11.01 1.53 -6.48
N HIS A 111 10.73 0.33 -5.99
CA HIS A 111 9.59 0.08 -5.11
C HIS A 111 9.73 0.81 -3.76
N PHE A 112 10.91 0.78 -3.18
CA PHE A 112 11.22 1.48 -1.94
C PHE A 112 10.98 2.99 -2.07
N ILE A 113 11.48 3.62 -3.15
CA ILE A 113 11.28 5.04 -3.42
C ILE A 113 9.79 5.37 -3.55
N ILE A 114 9.03 4.57 -4.31
CA ILE A 114 7.58 4.76 -4.47
C ILE A 114 6.88 4.75 -3.10
N ASN A 115 7.18 3.77 -2.25
CA ASN A 115 6.57 3.69 -0.94
C ASN A 115 6.94 4.89 -0.05
N ILE A 116 8.20 5.32 -0.05
CA ILE A 116 8.63 6.52 0.71
C ILE A 116 7.88 7.77 0.22
N CYS A 117 7.72 7.95 -1.09
CA CYS A 117 6.92 9.04 -1.64
C CYS A 117 5.46 8.97 -1.18
N LEU A 118 4.83 7.78 -1.18
CA LEU A 118 3.45 7.61 -0.73
C LEU A 118 3.30 7.84 0.79
N ILE A 119 4.29 7.47 1.60
CA ILE A 119 4.33 7.75 3.04
C ILE A 119 4.35 9.27 3.28
N ILE A 120 5.25 9.99 2.60
CA ILE A 120 5.36 11.45 2.69
C ILE A 120 4.05 12.11 2.27
N LEU A 121 3.47 11.70 1.14
CA LEU A 121 2.19 12.23 0.66
C LEU A 121 1.04 11.97 1.65
N SER A 122 0.97 10.76 2.22
CA SER A 122 -0.03 10.41 3.24
C SER A 122 0.11 11.27 4.49
N PHE A 123 1.33 11.47 4.96
CA PHE A 123 1.64 12.32 6.11
C PHE A 123 1.26 13.80 5.86
N ILE A 124 1.63 14.34 4.69
CA ILE A 124 1.27 15.70 4.27
C ILE A 124 -0.26 15.86 4.24
N SER A 125 -0.97 14.91 3.63
CA SER A 125 -2.44 14.95 3.55
C SER A 125 -3.09 14.94 4.93
N LEU A 126 -2.56 14.15 5.87
CA LEU A 126 -3.04 14.04 7.24
C LEU A 126 -2.82 15.33 8.05
N ILE A 127 -1.64 15.96 7.96
CA ILE A 127 -1.36 17.24 8.63
C ILE A 127 -2.34 18.32 8.17
N TYR A 128 -2.49 18.46 6.85
CA TYR A 128 -3.40 19.48 6.31
C TYR A 128 -4.85 19.19 6.69
N TYR A 129 -5.27 17.93 6.68
CA TYR A 129 -6.62 17.55 7.13
C TYR A 129 -6.87 17.97 8.58
N ASN A 130 -5.94 17.68 9.51
CA ASN A 130 -6.10 18.03 10.92
C ASN A 130 -6.10 19.55 11.15
N LYS A 131 -5.24 20.31 10.46
CA LYS A 131 -5.22 21.77 10.56
C LYS A 131 -6.57 22.39 10.19
N PHE A 132 -7.17 21.94 9.09
CA PHE A 132 -8.49 22.46 8.65
C PHE A 132 -9.68 21.92 9.46
N SER A 133 -9.55 20.74 10.07
CA SER A 133 -10.56 20.22 10.99
C SER A 133 -10.61 21.02 12.29
N ASN A 134 -9.46 21.49 12.78
CA ASN A 134 -9.36 22.26 14.03
C ASN A 134 -9.72 23.74 13.85
N GLU A 135 -9.60 24.30 12.64
CA GLU A 135 -10.05 25.68 12.32
C GLU A 135 -11.58 25.81 12.17
N LYS A 136 -12.33 24.69 12.26
CA LYS A 136 -13.79 24.67 12.09
C LYS A 136 -14.57 24.61 13.41
N TYR A 137 -13.86 24.68 14.54
CA TYR A 137 -14.35 24.79 15.91
C TYR A 137 -13.68 26.00 16.58
#